data_AF-A0A8K0RHF2-F1
#
_entry.id   AF-A0A8K0RHF2-F1
#
_cell.length_a   1.000
_cell.length_b   1.000
_cell.length_c   1.000
_cell.angle_alpha   90.00
_cell.angle_beta   90.00
_cell.angle_gamma   90.00
#
_symmetry.space_group_name_H-M   'P 1'
#
loop_
_entity.id
_entity.type
_entity.pdbx_description
1 polymer ?
#
loop_
_entity_poly.entity_id
_entity_poly.type
_entity_poly.pdbx_seq_one_letter_code
_entity_poly.pdbx_strand_id
1 'polypeptide(L)'
;MSWTGFGHRGGRGGFGSDRHRGQQDLDGQSNQASQVQDPTDQPGSVTPRPSDYNNSLTSRSPRPPPPTSSIVGRANVEPRCQFSVINQKNLAYHPDDLLNGIPEHQKSVADFNWNSPHQFPYRNIPSALLTAMTEPKSRTHGDPGPNWRALLSYYSSPHATEGLMNLQDLYLYVTRVGIPNAVIDNRRLLLHFYLNKPRAPVAIKLRYDRWPGAYEPQQEVYIPPTSAPQASPRNNVPVHSIFREYPTPSGASFAQWLHNPMNVPPGTVLPVQMQHRGSVLDGYINEDEIAVRQIAGQALMDRIVRVLKLYWWLWMANRWLVGYQDRGWAGMEREVL
;
A
#
# COMPACT_ATOMS: atom_id res chain seq x y z
N MET A 1 34.84 39.95 13.26
CA MET A 1 34.67 40.76 14.48
C MET A 1 34.08 39.88 15.55
N SER A 2 34.86 39.69 16.60
CA SER A 2 34.66 38.86 17.77
C SER A 2 33.56 39.38 18.68
N TRP A 3 32.83 38.48 19.33
CA TRP A 3 32.19 38.73 20.62
C TRP A 3 32.55 37.59 21.58
N THR A 4 33.24 37.94 22.67
CA THR A 4 33.65 37.08 23.78
C THR A 4 33.25 37.73 25.10
N GLY A 5 32.83 36.90 26.05
CA GLY A 5 32.86 37.16 27.50
C GLY A 5 31.59 37.84 28.05
N PHE A 6 31.07 37.56 29.23
CA PHE A 6 31.46 36.86 30.48
C PHE A 6 30.12 36.48 31.16
N GLY A 7 29.95 35.60 32.15
CA GLY A 7 30.83 34.95 33.11
C GLY A 7 30.08 34.77 34.45
N HIS A 8 29.83 33.50 34.82
CA HIS A 8 29.93 32.86 36.14
C HIS A 8 29.11 33.22 37.43
N ARG A 9 28.88 32.10 38.17
CA ARG A 9 28.50 31.83 39.59
C ARG A 9 27.01 31.83 39.93
N GLY A 10 26.45 30.87 40.68
CA GLY A 10 26.99 29.69 41.37
C GLY A 10 25.94 29.08 42.34
N GLY A 11 26.20 27.86 42.85
CA GLY A 11 25.49 27.23 43.98
C GLY A 11 24.74 25.94 43.59
N ARG A 12 25.29 24.72 43.78
CA ARG A 12 25.53 23.87 44.98
C ARG A 12 24.28 23.30 45.68
N GLY A 13 24.23 21.96 45.70
CA GLY A 13 23.44 21.06 46.55
C GLY A 13 23.07 19.81 45.74
N GLY A 14 23.59 18.60 45.91
CA GLY A 14 24.41 18.01 46.98
C GLY A 14 23.58 17.04 47.83
N PHE A 15 23.42 15.78 47.39
CA PHE A 15 23.16 14.50 48.12
C PHE A 15 23.09 13.42 47.01
N GLY A 16 23.87 12.34 46.92
CA GLY A 16 24.67 11.62 47.89
C GLY A 16 23.97 10.32 48.28
N SER A 17 24.28 9.19 47.62
CA SER A 17 24.37 7.84 48.23
C SER A 17 24.80 6.77 47.22
N ASP A 18 26.01 6.28 47.44
CA ASP A 18 26.62 5.07 46.90
C ASP A 18 25.87 3.79 47.28
N ARG A 19 25.88 2.79 46.39
CA ARG A 19 25.97 1.36 46.76
C ARG A 19 26.73 0.56 45.70
N HIS A 20 27.99 0.29 46.03
CA HIS A 20 28.73 -0.96 45.94
C HIS A 20 28.22 -2.13 45.03
N ARG A 21 29.16 -2.53 44.15
CA ARG A 21 29.87 -3.84 44.14
C ARG A 21 29.17 -5.03 43.48
N GLY A 22 29.84 -5.60 42.46
CA GLY A 22 29.51 -6.90 41.89
C GLY A 22 30.28 -7.23 40.61
N GLN A 23 31.61 -7.18 40.69
CA GLN A 23 32.54 -7.68 39.68
C GLN A 23 32.69 -9.19 39.88
N GLN A 24 32.35 -10.00 38.87
CA GLN A 24 32.74 -11.41 38.80
C GLN A 24 33.27 -11.71 37.41
N ASP A 25 34.58 -11.87 37.38
CA ASP A 25 35.34 -12.58 36.37
C ASP A 25 35.00 -14.08 36.45
N LEU A 26 34.78 -14.72 35.31
CA LEU A 26 35.03 -16.15 35.15
C LEU A 26 35.65 -16.39 33.78
N ASP A 27 36.96 -16.64 33.83
CA ASP A 27 37.76 -17.28 32.81
C ASP A 27 37.34 -18.75 32.59
N GLY A 28 37.50 -19.21 31.35
CA GLY A 28 37.90 -20.58 31.04
C GLY A 28 36.79 -21.59 30.82
N GLN A 29 36.64 -22.08 29.59
CA GLN A 29 37.30 -23.34 29.20
C GLN A 29 37.06 -23.71 27.74
N SER A 30 38.14 -24.28 27.22
CA SER A 30 38.43 -24.83 25.91
C SER A 30 37.64 -26.10 25.54
N ASN A 31 37.72 -26.44 24.24
CA ASN A 31 37.51 -27.78 23.63
C ASN A 31 36.03 -28.17 23.43
N GLN A 32 35.58 -28.78 22.32
CA GLN A 32 36.21 -29.70 21.39
C GLN A 32 35.62 -29.54 19.98
N ALA A 33 36.49 -29.74 19.00
CA ALA A 33 36.16 -30.15 17.65
C ALA A 33 35.82 -31.66 17.64
N SER A 34 34.79 -32.04 16.89
CA SER A 34 34.56 -33.40 16.37
C SER A 34 33.85 -33.27 15.02
N GLN A 35 34.55 -33.59 13.93
CA GLN A 35 34.33 -34.79 13.09
C GLN A 35 32.99 -34.74 12.34
N VAL A 36 32.97 -34.38 11.06
CA VAL A 36 33.27 -35.25 9.89
C VAL A 36 32.60 -36.62 10.04
N GLN A 37 31.48 -36.79 9.36
CA GLN A 37 31.08 -38.07 8.77
C GLN A 37 30.16 -37.83 7.58
N ASP A 38 30.79 -37.93 6.41
CA ASP A 38 30.21 -38.22 5.11
C ASP A 38 29.85 -39.72 5.07
N PRO A 39 28.76 -40.12 4.39
CA PRO A 39 28.91 -41.26 3.50
C PRO A 39 28.20 -41.04 2.16
N THR A 40 29.03 -40.85 1.14
CA THR A 40 29.09 -41.53 -0.16
C THR A 40 27.99 -42.55 -0.50
N ASP A 41 27.37 -42.29 -1.67
CA ASP A 41 26.99 -43.19 -2.77
C ASP A 41 26.22 -44.51 -2.49
N GLN A 42 25.07 -44.68 -3.15
CA GLN A 42 25.05 -45.34 -4.48
C GLN A 42 23.65 -45.36 -5.16
N PRO A 43 23.62 -45.56 -6.50
CA PRO A 43 22.50 -45.24 -7.37
C PRO A 43 21.61 -46.45 -7.70
N GLY A 44 20.34 -46.20 -8.03
CA GLY A 44 19.39 -47.20 -8.52
C GLY A 44 18.64 -46.70 -9.75
N SER A 45 19.18 -46.98 -10.93
CA SER A 45 18.55 -46.82 -12.23
C SER A 45 17.60 -47.97 -12.53
N VAL A 46 16.31 -47.71 -12.81
CA VAL A 46 15.45 -48.61 -13.59
C VAL A 46 14.55 -47.78 -14.53
N THR A 47 14.87 -47.85 -15.80
CA THR A 47 13.97 -47.64 -16.96
C THR A 47 13.83 -49.00 -17.67
N PRO A 48 12.98 -49.15 -18.69
CA PRO A 48 11.61 -48.64 -18.93
C PRO A 48 10.68 -49.80 -19.34
N ARG A 49 9.37 -49.57 -19.54
CA ARG A 49 8.66 -50.24 -20.66
C ARG A 49 7.42 -49.49 -21.15
N PRO A 50 7.06 -49.67 -22.44
CA PRO A 50 6.11 -48.84 -23.18
C PRO A 50 4.77 -49.56 -23.45
N SER A 51 3.98 -48.93 -24.32
CA SER A 51 2.81 -49.43 -25.08
C SER A 51 1.51 -49.60 -24.27
N ASP A 52 0.30 -49.30 -24.77
CA ASP A 52 -0.18 -49.00 -26.11
C ASP A 52 -1.65 -48.49 -26.03
N TYR A 53 -2.07 -47.76 -27.08
CA TYR A 53 -3.43 -47.63 -27.64
C TYR A 53 -4.67 -47.47 -26.72
N ASN A 54 -5.41 -46.37 -26.89
CA ASN A 54 -6.70 -46.50 -27.59
C ASN A 54 -7.30 -45.18 -28.11
N ASN A 55 -7.66 -45.24 -29.39
CA ASN A 55 -8.55 -44.32 -30.09
C ASN A 55 -9.96 -44.39 -29.52
N SER A 56 -10.64 -43.26 -29.40
CA SER A 56 -12.12 -43.21 -29.42
C SER A 56 -12.59 -41.88 -29.98
N LEU A 57 -12.85 -41.90 -31.30
CA LEU A 57 -13.74 -40.98 -31.99
C LEU A 57 -15.13 -41.04 -31.35
N THR A 58 -15.67 -39.91 -30.90
CA THR A 58 -17.13 -39.75 -30.80
C THR A 58 -17.57 -38.36 -31.26
N SER A 59 -18.26 -38.41 -32.41
CA SER A 59 -19.48 -37.69 -32.75
C SER A 59 -19.59 -36.19 -32.45
N ARG A 60 -19.51 -35.41 -33.54
CA ARG A 60 -19.98 -34.04 -33.65
C ARG A 60 -21.51 -33.99 -33.54
N SER A 61 -22.03 -33.19 -32.61
CA SER A 61 -23.37 -32.63 -32.72
C SER A 61 -23.29 -31.19 -33.26
N PRO A 62 -24.14 -30.81 -34.23
CA PRO A 62 -24.13 -29.47 -34.81
C PRO A 62 -24.64 -28.42 -33.82
N ARG A 63 -23.88 -27.34 -33.68
CA ARG A 63 -24.29 -26.12 -32.95
C ARG A 63 -25.45 -25.44 -33.69
N PRO A 64 -26.50 -24.99 -32.99
CA PRO A 64 -27.50 -24.12 -33.59
C PRO A 64 -26.89 -22.75 -33.95
N PRO A 65 -27.39 -22.09 -35.02
CA PRO A 65 -26.93 -20.76 -35.40
C PRO A 65 -27.31 -19.71 -34.34
N PRO A 66 -26.48 -18.66 -34.15
CA PRO A 66 -26.83 -17.54 -33.28
C PRO A 66 -28.01 -16.72 -33.86
N PRO A 67 -28.85 -16.11 -33.01
CA PRO A 67 -29.92 -15.24 -33.47
C PRO A 67 -29.34 -13.98 -34.14
N THR A 68 -29.87 -13.67 -35.31
CA THR A 68 -29.65 -12.45 -36.07
C THR A 68 -30.08 -11.23 -35.25
N SER A 69 -29.13 -10.36 -34.92
CA SER A 69 -29.41 -9.06 -34.30
C SER A 69 -29.86 -8.09 -35.39
N SER A 70 -31.11 -7.62 -35.29
CA SER A 70 -31.64 -6.53 -36.09
C SER A 70 -30.92 -5.23 -35.77
N ILE A 71 -30.15 -4.71 -36.72
CA ILE A 71 -29.54 -3.38 -36.68
C ILE A 71 -30.65 -2.36 -36.96
N VAL A 72 -31.11 -1.67 -35.93
CA VAL A 72 -31.85 -0.40 -36.06
C VAL A 72 -30.89 0.71 -35.66
N GLY A 73 -30.55 1.55 -36.64
CA GLY A 73 -29.61 2.64 -36.47
C GLY A 73 -30.14 3.75 -35.55
N ARG A 74 -29.21 4.49 -34.96
CA ARG A 74 -29.34 5.94 -34.79
C ARG A 74 -28.05 6.60 -34.28
N ALA A 75 -27.76 7.73 -34.95
CA ALA A 75 -27.03 8.90 -34.50
C ALA A 75 -25.52 8.77 -34.19
N ASN A 76 -24.72 9.09 -35.21
CA ASN A 76 -23.43 9.76 -35.03
C ASN A 76 -23.65 11.07 -34.28
N VAL A 77 -23.45 11.05 -32.97
CA VAL A 77 -23.13 12.25 -32.20
C VAL A 77 -21.64 12.18 -31.95
N GLU A 78 -20.87 12.92 -32.72
CA GLU A 78 -19.46 13.15 -32.42
C GLU A 78 -19.37 13.75 -31.00
N PRO A 79 -18.67 13.11 -30.06
CA PRO A 79 -18.38 13.74 -28.78
C PRO A 79 -17.37 14.85 -29.06
N ARG A 80 -17.84 16.08 -29.20
CA ARG A 80 -16.99 17.26 -29.05
C ARG A 80 -16.43 17.24 -27.63
N CYS A 81 -15.23 16.70 -27.47
CA CYS A 81 -14.38 16.96 -26.32
C CYS A 81 -14.11 18.47 -26.27
N GLN A 82 -14.97 19.21 -25.56
CA GLN A 82 -14.67 20.58 -25.18
C GLN A 82 -13.47 20.52 -24.23
N PHE A 83 -12.31 20.87 -24.76
CA PHE A 83 -11.14 21.16 -23.93
C PHE A 83 -11.46 22.42 -23.14
N SER A 84 -11.86 22.25 -21.88
CA SER A 84 -11.87 23.35 -20.92
C SER A 84 -10.42 23.77 -20.70
N VAL A 85 -10.01 24.85 -21.36
CA VAL A 85 -8.82 25.61 -20.99
C VAL A 85 -9.10 26.16 -19.59
N ILE A 86 -8.69 25.43 -18.56
CA ILE A 86 -8.78 25.92 -17.19
C ILE A 86 -7.84 27.11 -17.09
N ASN A 87 -8.44 28.30 -17.03
CA ASN A 87 -7.74 29.56 -16.80
C ASN A 87 -7.10 29.48 -15.40
N GLN A 88 -5.82 29.10 -15.33
CA GLN A 88 -5.03 28.94 -14.09
C GLN A 88 -4.92 30.23 -13.25
N LYS A 89 -5.45 31.37 -13.70
CA LYS A 89 -5.28 32.68 -13.07
C LYS A 89 -6.12 32.95 -11.81
N ASN A 90 -6.99 32.04 -11.36
CA ASN A 90 -7.91 32.32 -10.22
C ASN A 90 -7.90 31.32 -9.06
N LEU A 91 -6.93 30.38 -8.99
CA LEU A 91 -6.80 29.54 -7.79
C LEU A 91 -5.82 30.21 -6.83
N ALA A 92 -6.34 30.88 -5.80
CA ALA A 92 -5.57 31.37 -4.64
C ALA A 92 -4.99 30.24 -3.77
N TYR A 93 -5.03 28.99 -4.25
CA TYR A 93 -4.72 27.78 -3.52
C TYR A 93 -4.07 26.75 -4.46
N HIS A 94 -2.91 26.22 -4.08
CA HIS A 94 -2.20 25.24 -4.87
C HIS A 94 -2.78 23.84 -4.57
N PRO A 95 -3.11 22.99 -5.57
CA PRO A 95 -3.73 21.69 -5.29
C PRO A 95 -2.98 20.86 -4.26
N ASP A 96 -1.63 20.85 -4.31
CA ASP A 96 -0.79 20.08 -3.38
C ASP A 96 -0.85 20.59 -1.93
N ASP A 97 -1.44 21.76 -1.66
CA ASP A 97 -1.67 22.22 -0.28
C ASP A 97 -2.63 21.25 0.47
N LEU A 98 -3.44 20.47 -0.26
CA LEU A 98 -4.30 19.40 0.32
C LEU A 98 -3.49 18.21 0.82
N LEU A 99 -2.22 18.09 0.41
CA LEU A 99 -1.31 17.03 0.80
C LEU A 99 -0.51 17.37 2.06
N ASN A 100 -0.49 18.63 2.51
CA ASN A 100 0.32 19.07 3.66
C ASN A 100 0.01 18.32 4.96
N GLY A 101 -1.19 17.74 5.08
CA GLY A 101 -1.59 16.92 6.22
C GLY A 101 -1.12 15.45 6.16
N ILE A 102 -0.56 14.98 5.04
CA ILE A 102 -0.11 13.60 4.87
C ILE A 102 1.40 13.54 5.16
N PRO A 103 1.84 12.88 6.25
CA PRO A 103 3.25 12.75 6.54
C PRO A 103 3.97 11.89 5.48
N GLU A 104 5.24 12.21 5.26
CA GLU A 104 6.14 11.37 4.45
C GLU A 104 6.23 9.96 5.05
N HIS A 105 6.28 8.95 4.18
CA HIS A 105 6.22 7.55 4.58
C HIS A 105 7.25 7.16 5.66
N GLN A 106 8.50 7.63 5.58
CA GLN A 106 9.52 7.30 6.58
C GLN A 106 9.21 7.90 7.96
N LYS A 107 8.75 9.16 8.00
CA LYS A 107 8.37 9.85 9.23
C LYS A 107 7.12 9.21 9.84
N SER A 108 6.14 8.88 8.99
CA SER A 108 4.90 8.24 9.44
C SER A 108 5.14 6.84 9.99
N VAL A 109 6.03 6.05 9.39
CA VAL A 109 6.43 4.73 9.93
C VAL A 109 7.06 4.88 11.31
N ALA A 110 7.96 5.85 11.49
CA ALA A 110 8.64 6.04 12.77
C ALA A 110 7.67 6.46 13.88
N ASP A 111 6.78 7.42 13.62
CA ASP A 111 5.75 7.84 14.58
C ASP A 111 4.76 6.69 14.84
N PHE A 112 4.24 6.06 13.79
CA PHE A 112 3.26 4.97 13.92
C PHE A 112 3.79 3.73 14.67
N ASN A 113 5.09 3.42 14.60
CA ASN A 113 5.67 2.29 15.33
C ASN A 113 6.31 2.68 16.67
N TRP A 114 6.00 3.87 17.19
CA TRP A 114 6.46 4.27 18.51
C TRP A 114 5.80 3.40 19.59
N ASN A 115 6.54 2.43 20.11
CA ASN A 115 6.09 1.50 21.14
C ASN A 115 6.29 2.11 22.53
N SER A 116 5.26 2.78 23.05
CA SER A 116 5.16 3.09 24.48
C SER A 116 4.04 2.25 25.08
N PRO A 117 4.34 1.16 25.83
CA PRO A 117 3.33 0.25 26.36
C PRO A 117 2.35 0.89 27.36
N HIS A 118 2.61 2.13 27.78
CA HIS A 118 1.82 2.86 28.76
C HIS A 118 1.21 4.16 28.21
N GLN A 119 1.36 4.44 26.91
CA GLN A 119 0.86 5.67 26.32
C GLN A 119 -0.10 5.37 25.18
N PHE A 120 -1.33 5.87 25.32
CA PHE A 120 -2.31 5.83 24.25
C PHE A 120 -1.87 6.71 23.06
N PRO A 121 -2.10 6.29 21.81
CA PRO A 121 -2.66 5.00 21.40
C PRO A 121 -1.70 3.83 21.62
N TYR A 122 -2.24 2.68 22.04
CA TYR A 122 -1.46 1.46 22.26
C TYR A 122 -1.10 0.85 20.91
N ARG A 123 0.14 1.04 20.47
CA ARG A 123 0.61 0.55 19.16
C ARG A 123 1.48 -0.68 19.34
N ASN A 124 1.08 -1.77 18.72
CA ASN A 124 1.87 -3.01 18.68
C ASN A 124 1.74 -3.69 17.32
N ILE A 125 2.56 -3.23 16.38
CA ILE A 125 2.58 -3.76 15.02
C ILE A 125 3.70 -4.80 14.95
N PRO A 126 3.40 -6.05 14.56
CA PRO A 126 4.44 -7.06 14.38
C PRO A 126 5.50 -6.57 13.40
N SER A 127 6.78 -6.69 13.77
CA SER A 127 7.91 -6.29 12.93
C SER A 127 7.89 -6.94 11.55
N ALA A 128 7.39 -8.17 11.45
CA ALA A 128 7.18 -8.88 10.19
C ALA A 128 6.16 -8.18 9.28
N LEU A 129 5.06 -7.67 9.86
CA LEU A 129 4.04 -6.91 9.12
C LEU A 129 4.59 -5.55 8.68
N LEU A 130 5.34 -4.89 9.56
CA LEU A 130 6.00 -3.63 9.20
C LEU A 130 6.99 -3.82 8.06
N THR A 131 7.88 -4.80 8.17
CA THR A 131 8.86 -5.15 7.13
C THR A 131 8.16 -5.45 5.81
N ALA A 132 7.04 -6.19 5.84
CA ALA A 132 6.25 -6.49 4.66
C ALA A 132 5.65 -5.24 4.00
N MET A 133 5.34 -4.18 4.77
CA MET A 133 4.79 -2.93 4.26
C MET A 133 5.86 -1.93 3.79
N THR A 134 7.06 -1.94 4.38
CA THR A 134 8.11 -0.95 4.12
C THR A 134 9.19 -1.46 3.17
N GLU A 135 9.49 -2.76 3.21
CA GLU A 135 10.54 -3.41 2.41
C GLU A 135 10.06 -4.68 1.70
N PRO A 136 9.12 -4.58 0.76
CA PRO A 136 8.74 -5.68 -0.12
C PRO A 136 9.95 -6.36 -0.79
N LYS A 137 10.26 -7.60 -0.38
CA LYS A 137 11.25 -8.46 -1.07
C LYS A 137 10.63 -9.13 -2.30
N SER A 138 10.01 -8.37 -3.19
CA SER A 138 9.48 -8.94 -4.43
C SER A 138 10.55 -8.98 -5.52
N ARG A 139 10.66 -10.12 -6.22
CA ARG A 139 11.63 -10.34 -7.29
C ARG A 139 11.02 -10.28 -8.70
N THR A 140 9.69 -10.40 -8.84
CA THR A 140 9.05 -10.62 -10.15
C THR A 140 7.70 -9.90 -10.31
N HIS A 141 7.30 -9.70 -11.56
CA HIS A 141 5.99 -9.19 -11.93
C HIS A 141 4.88 -10.20 -11.59
N GLY A 142 3.89 -9.78 -10.79
CA GLY A 142 2.77 -10.63 -10.39
C GLY A 142 2.99 -11.46 -9.12
N ASP A 143 3.97 -11.10 -8.28
CA ASP A 143 4.11 -11.68 -6.95
C ASP A 143 2.81 -11.49 -6.14
N PRO A 144 2.17 -12.57 -5.64
CA PRO A 144 0.93 -12.48 -4.88
C PRO A 144 1.08 -11.68 -3.58
N GLY A 145 2.32 -11.36 -3.20
CA GLY A 145 2.66 -10.61 -2.00
C GLY A 145 2.63 -11.49 -0.74
N PRO A 146 2.86 -10.87 0.42
CA PRO A 146 2.81 -11.53 1.71
C PRO A 146 1.45 -12.19 1.99
N ASN A 147 1.44 -13.27 2.78
CA ASN A 147 0.20 -13.80 3.33
C ASN A 147 -0.34 -12.86 4.42
N TRP A 148 -1.05 -11.81 3.98
CA TRP A 148 -1.58 -10.76 4.85
C TRP A 148 -2.47 -11.30 5.97
N ARG A 149 -3.33 -12.28 5.66
CA ARG A 149 -4.22 -12.87 6.67
C ARG A 149 -3.42 -13.57 7.78
N ALA A 150 -2.36 -14.30 7.43
CA ALA A 150 -1.48 -14.92 8.41
C ALA A 150 -0.76 -13.86 9.27
N LEU A 151 -0.23 -12.80 8.66
CA LEU A 151 0.43 -11.71 9.39
C LEU A 151 -0.52 -10.98 10.35
N LEU A 152 -1.75 -10.72 9.93
CA LEU A 152 -2.74 -10.00 10.71
C LEU A 152 -3.43 -10.87 11.78
N SER A 153 -3.34 -12.21 11.68
CA SER A 153 -3.89 -13.12 12.69
C SER A 153 -3.34 -12.87 14.10
N TYR A 154 -2.18 -12.21 14.19
CA TYR A 154 -1.62 -11.68 15.43
C TYR A 154 -2.65 -10.85 16.22
N TYR A 155 -3.40 -9.95 15.58
CA TYR A 155 -4.37 -9.07 16.26
C TYR A 155 -5.59 -9.82 16.81
N SER A 156 -5.82 -11.05 16.37
CA SER A 156 -6.85 -11.94 16.91
C SER A 156 -6.33 -12.87 18.00
N SER A 157 -5.03 -12.84 18.29
CA SER A 157 -4.40 -13.67 19.31
C SER A 157 -4.77 -13.19 20.73
N PRO A 158 -4.93 -14.09 21.71
CA PRO A 158 -5.08 -13.71 23.12
C PRO A 158 -3.92 -12.87 23.66
N HIS A 159 -2.76 -12.90 23.00
CA HIS A 159 -1.59 -12.13 23.38
C HIS A 159 -1.59 -10.69 22.84
N ALA A 160 -2.52 -10.34 21.94
CA ALA A 160 -2.62 -8.99 21.40
C ALA A 160 -3.39 -8.08 22.37
N THR A 161 -2.65 -7.21 23.05
CA THR A 161 -3.23 -6.10 23.81
C THR A 161 -3.93 -5.15 22.83
N GLU A 162 -5.21 -4.86 23.06
CA GLU A 162 -6.01 -3.95 22.21
C GLU A 162 -6.00 -4.34 20.71
N GLY A 163 -6.09 -5.64 20.41
CA GLY A 163 -5.94 -6.16 19.05
C GLY A 163 -6.88 -5.52 18.01
N LEU A 164 -8.15 -5.29 18.37
CA LEU A 164 -9.11 -4.62 17.48
C LEU A 164 -8.73 -3.16 17.20
N MET A 165 -8.37 -2.41 18.24
CA MET A 165 -7.97 -1.01 18.09
C MET A 165 -6.71 -0.88 17.23
N ASN A 166 -5.70 -1.72 17.48
CA ASN A 166 -4.49 -1.78 16.67
C ASN A 166 -4.79 -2.12 15.20
N LEU A 167 -5.74 -3.03 14.95
CA LEU A 167 -6.18 -3.37 13.60
C LEU A 167 -6.86 -2.19 12.90
N GLN A 168 -7.67 -1.40 13.63
CA GLN A 168 -8.30 -0.18 13.12
C GLN A 168 -7.26 0.91 12.82
N ASP A 169 -6.29 1.10 13.71
CA ASP A 169 -5.20 2.05 13.51
C ASP A 169 -4.35 1.68 12.30
N LEU A 170 -4.03 0.39 12.13
CA LEU A 170 -3.32 -0.09 10.95
C LEU A 170 -4.14 0.13 9.67
N TYR A 171 -5.44 -0.14 9.70
CA TYR A 171 -6.31 0.11 8.57
C TYR A 171 -6.28 1.59 8.15
N LEU A 172 -6.46 2.50 9.12
CA LEU A 172 -6.42 3.94 8.91
C LEU A 172 -5.03 4.40 8.44
N TYR A 173 -3.95 3.85 8.99
CA TYR A 173 -2.59 4.15 8.53
C TYR A 173 -2.43 3.82 7.04
N VAL A 174 -2.86 2.64 6.60
CA VAL A 174 -2.71 2.22 5.21
C VAL A 174 -3.61 3.08 4.29
N THR A 175 -4.85 3.37 4.66
CA THR A 175 -5.78 4.15 3.80
C THR A 175 -5.53 5.66 3.81
N ARG A 176 -4.96 6.21 4.89
CA ARG A 176 -4.71 7.66 5.05
C ARG A 176 -3.29 8.08 4.74
N VAL A 177 -2.33 7.17 4.78
CA VAL A 177 -0.91 7.49 4.56
C VAL A 177 -0.25 6.58 3.54
N GLY A 178 -0.31 5.26 3.74
CA GLY A 178 0.40 4.31 2.87
C GLY A 178 -0.04 4.43 1.41
N ILE A 179 -1.32 4.19 1.15
CA ILE A 179 -1.91 4.29 -0.18
C ILE A 179 -1.80 5.71 -0.75
N PRO A 180 -2.17 6.79 -0.03
CA PRO A 180 -2.01 8.15 -0.54
C PRO A 180 -0.59 8.49 -1.01
N ASN A 181 0.45 8.19 -0.20
CA ASN A 181 1.84 8.40 -0.62
C ASN A 181 2.18 7.59 -1.88
N ALA A 182 1.78 6.31 -1.94
CA ALA A 182 2.03 5.49 -3.12
C ALA A 182 1.32 6.04 -4.38
N VAL A 183 0.11 6.57 -4.26
CA VAL A 183 -0.61 7.19 -5.38
C VAL A 183 0.05 8.50 -5.82
N ILE A 184 0.53 9.32 -4.89
CA ILE A 184 1.28 10.55 -5.19
C ILE A 184 2.51 10.23 -6.03
N ASP A 185 3.30 9.25 -5.61
CA ASP A 185 4.49 8.81 -6.34
C ASP A 185 4.12 8.25 -7.72
N ASN A 186 3.09 7.42 -7.80
CA ASN A 186 2.59 6.87 -9.07
C ASN A 186 2.22 7.98 -10.06
N ARG A 187 1.46 8.98 -9.60
CA ARG A 187 1.03 10.13 -10.42
C ARG A 187 2.23 10.95 -10.88
N ARG A 188 3.23 11.19 -10.01
CA ARG A 188 4.45 11.93 -10.37
C ARG A 188 5.28 11.19 -11.43
N LEU A 189 5.48 9.88 -11.25
CA LEU A 189 6.21 9.03 -12.21
C LEU A 189 5.51 8.97 -13.56
N LEU A 190 4.18 8.79 -13.57
CA LEU A 190 3.41 8.78 -14.81
C LEU A 190 3.37 10.15 -15.49
N LEU A 191 3.28 11.25 -14.74
CA LEU A 191 3.39 12.59 -15.31
C LEU A 191 4.72 12.73 -16.06
N HIS A 192 5.83 12.32 -15.43
CA HIS A 192 7.14 12.34 -16.09
C HIS A 192 7.15 11.50 -17.37
N PHE A 193 6.59 10.29 -17.34
CA PHE A 193 6.46 9.46 -18.53
C PHE A 193 5.66 10.15 -19.66
N TYR A 194 4.46 10.67 -19.38
CA TYR A 194 3.61 11.28 -20.41
C TYR A 194 4.14 12.62 -20.93
N LEU A 195 4.89 13.37 -20.12
CA LEU A 195 5.61 14.55 -20.62
C LEU A 195 6.71 14.15 -21.62
N ASN A 196 7.37 13.00 -21.43
CA ASN A 196 8.38 12.46 -22.35
C ASN A 196 7.78 11.72 -23.55
N LYS A 197 6.59 11.14 -23.40
CA LYS A 197 5.88 10.35 -24.43
C LYS A 197 4.42 10.82 -24.56
N PRO A 198 4.14 12.03 -25.09
CA PRO A 198 2.78 12.60 -25.09
C PRO A 198 1.74 11.78 -25.86
N ARG A 199 2.18 10.99 -26.84
CA ARG A 199 1.33 10.11 -27.66
C ARG A 199 1.11 8.72 -27.05
N ALA A 200 1.62 8.46 -25.85
CA ALA A 200 1.43 7.17 -25.19
C ALA A 200 -0.07 6.93 -24.89
N PRO A 201 -0.56 5.68 -24.98
CA PRO A 201 -1.95 5.35 -24.72
C PRO A 201 -2.39 5.68 -23.28
N VAL A 202 -3.69 5.89 -23.10
CA VAL A 202 -4.29 6.21 -21.79
C VAL A 202 -4.43 5.00 -20.87
N ALA A 203 -4.34 3.80 -21.43
CA ALA A 203 -4.58 2.55 -20.74
C ALA A 203 -3.23 1.91 -20.38
N ILE A 204 -2.68 2.30 -19.23
CA ILE A 204 -1.45 1.75 -18.66
C ILE A 204 -1.80 0.92 -17.43
N LYS A 205 -1.34 -0.34 -17.40
CA LYS A 205 -1.56 -1.30 -16.31
C LYS A 205 -1.02 -0.82 -14.97
N LEU A 206 0.05 -0.03 -14.96
CA LEU A 206 0.73 0.47 -13.76
C LEU A 206 0.13 1.74 -13.17
N ARG A 207 -0.96 2.27 -13.73
CA ARG A 207 -1.61 3.47 -13.22
C ARG A 207 -2.45 3.15 -12.01
N TYR A 208 -2.33 3.94 -10.94
CA TYR A 208 -2.93 3.66 -9.62
C TYR A 208 -4.42 3.28 -9.60
N ASP A 209 -5.23 3.77 -10.55
CA ASP A 209 -6.67 3.46 -10.67
C ASP A 209 -6.95 2.25 -11.59
N ARG A 210 -5.92 1.47 -11.94
CA ARG A 210 -5.97 0.25 -12.76
C ARG A 210 -5.59 -1.01 -11.99
N TRP A 211 -5.81 -1.02 -10.67
CA TRP A 211 -5.52 -2.18 -9.83
C TRP A 211 -6.13 -3.46 -10.43
N PRO A 212 -5.30 -4.46 -10.81
CA PRO A 212 -5.77 -5.63 -11.55
C PRO A 212 -6.57 -6.62 -10.72
N GLY A 213 -6.61 -6.48 -9.39
CA GLY A 213 -7.57 -7.19 -8.53
C GLY A 213 -9.04 -6.89 -8.91
N ALA A 214 -9.29 -5.82 -9.68
CA ALA A 214 -10.58 -5.54 -10.30
C ALA A 214 -10.90 -6.41 -11.54
N TYR A 215 -9.93 -7.16 -12.08
CA TYR A 215 -10.09 -8.05 -13.24
C TYR A 215 -10.16 -9.54 -12.89
N GLU A 216 -10.09 -9.92 -11.61
CA GLU A 216 -10.60 -11.23 -11.21
C GLU A 216 -12.14 -11.26 -11.44
N PRO A 217 -12.70 -12.39 -11.89
CA PRO A 217 -14.10 -12.48 -12.34
C PRO A 217 -15.16 -12.19 -11.27
N GLN A 218 -14.74 -11.91 -10.03
CA GLN A 218 -15.56 -11.28 -9.00
C GLN A 218 -15.03 -9.85 -8.86
N GLN A 219 -15.59 -8.89 -9.61
CA GLN A 219 -15.31 -7.46 -9.41
C GLN A 219 -15.29 -7.20 -7.90
N GLU A 220 -14.15 -6.79 -7.35
CA GLU A 220 -14.10 -6.39 -5.95
C GLU A 220 -14.97 -5.12 -5.80
N VAL A 221 -16.25 -5.33 -5.51
CA VAL A 221 -17.19 -4.25 -5.24
C VAL A 221 -16.76 -3.61 -3.93
N TYR A 222 -16.54 -2.29 -3.96
CA TYR A 222 -16.36 -1.53 -2.74
C TYR A 222 -17.60 -1.66 -1.85
N ILE A 223 -17.43 -2.16 -0.63
CA ILE A 223 -18.51 -2.28 0.37
C ILE A 223 -18.30 -1.16 1.39
N PRO A 224 -19.18 -0.16 1.52
CA PRO A 224 -19.01 0.92 2.50
C PRO A 224 -18.89 0.42 3.96
N PRO A 225 -18.14 1.10 4.85
CA PRO A 225 -18.06 0.76 6.27
C PRO A 225 -19.41 0.61 6.96
N THR A 226 -20.37 1.47 6.59
CA THR A 226 -21.74 1.48 7.12
C THR A 226 -22.56 0.25 6.73
N SER A 227 -22.14 -0.49 5.70
CA SER A 227 -22.77 -1.74 5.27
C SER A 227 -22.08 -2.99 5.85
N ALA A 228 -20.95 -2.82 6.54
CA ALA A 228 -20.24 -3.93 7.16
C ALA A 228 -20.90 -4.32 8.50
N PRO A 229 -20.71 -5.57 8.98
CA PRO A 229 -21.05 -5.93 10.35
C PRO A 229 -20.40 -4.99 11.36
N GLN A 230 -21.19 -4.46 12.28
CA GLN A 230 -20.74 -3.51 13.30
C GLN A 230 -20.26 -4.23 14.56
N ALA A 231 -19.27 -3.65 15.22
CA ALA A 231 -18.78 -4.10 16.52
C ALA A 231 -19.88 -3.95 17.58
N SER A 232 -19.84 -4.80 18.61
CA SER A 232 -20.71 -4.62 19.77
C SER A 232 -20.42 -3.28 20.44
N PRO A 233 -21.42 -2.57 21.01
CA PRO A 233 -21.21 -1.24 21.61
C PRO A 233 -20.09 -1.17 22.66
N ARG A 234 -19.84 -2.29 23.37
CA ARG A 234 -18.75 -2.42 24.36
C ARG A 234 -17.34 -2.40 23.74
N ASN A 235 -17.24 -2.66 22.44
CA ASN A 235 -16.00 -2.69 21.67
C ASN A 235 -15.87 -1.46 20.75
N ASN A 236 -16.73 -0.44 20.93
CA ASN A 236 -16.63 0.79 20.18
C ASN A 236 -15.37 1.55 20.62
N VAL A 237 -14.48 1.79 19.68
CA VAL A 237 -13.27 2.58 19.89
C VAL A 237 -13.57 4.03 19.52
N PRO A 238 -13.33 5.01 20.42
CA PRO A 238 -13.50 6.42 20.08
C PRO A 238 -12.48 6.87 19.01
N VAL A 239 -12.86 7.87 18.22
CA VAL A 239 -11.94 8.53 17.28
C VAL A 239 -10.75 9.09 18.04
N HIS A 240 -9.57 8.86 17.50
CA HIS A 240 -8.31 9.36 18.05
C HIS A 240 -7.25 9.42 16.95
N SER A 241 -6.17 10.17 17.22
CA SER A 241 -5.07 10.23 16.26
C SER A 241 -4.33 8.89 16.19
N ILE A 242 -4.12 8.38 14.98
CA ILE A 242 -3.24 7.25 14.73
C ILE A 242 -1.75 7.62 14.86
N PHE A 243 -1.44 8.92 14.93
CA PHE A 243 -0.10 9.48 15.10
C PHE A 243 0.06 10.16 16.45
N ARG A 244 1.28 10.22 16.97
CA ARG A 244 1.56 10.87 18.25
C ARG A 244 1.73 12.38 18.04
N GLU A 245 2.44 12.74 16.99
CA GLU A 245 2.88 14.13 16.76
C GLU A 245 1.93 14.91 15.86
N TYR A 246 1.11 14.21 15.08
CA TYR A 246 0.25 14.79 14.07
C TYR A 246 -1.19 14.28 14.20
N PRO A 247 -2.19 14.99 13.65
CA PRO A 247 -3.53 14.44 13.48
C PRO A 247 -3.55 13.34 12.41
N THR A 248 -4.53 12.43 12.49
CA THR A 248 -4.84 11.49 11.40
C THR A 248 -5.18 12.28 10.12
N PRO A 249 -4.55 12.01 8.97
CA PRO A 249 -4.84 12.71 7.73
C PRO A 249 -6.28 12.50 7.25
N SER A 250 -6.87 13.55 6.68
CA SER A 250 -8.22 13.51 6.13
C SER A 250 -8.25 12.81 4.78
N GLY A 251 -9.01 11.71 4.70
CA GLY A 251 -9.26 11.03 3.42
C GLY A 251 -10.00 11.89 2.41
N ALA A 252 -10.92 12.74 2.87
CA ALA A 252 -11.68 13.65 2.01
C ALA A 252 -10.77 14.69 1.33
N SER A 253 -9.78 15.21 2.06
CA SER A 253 -8.79 16.13 1.49
C SER A 253 -7.95 15.44 0.41
N PHE A 254 -7.53 14.20 0.63
CA PHE A 254 -6.80 13.43 -0.37
C PHE A 254 -7.66 13.07 -1.59
N ALA A 255 -8.91 12.66 -1.38
CA ALA A 255 -9.85 12.41 -2.48
C ALA A 255 -10.09 13.68 -3.31
N GLN A 256 -10.25 14.84 -2.66
CA GLN A 256 -10.33 16.13 -3.35
C GLN A 256 -9.07 16.42 -4.17
N TRP A 257 -7.88 16.15 -3.63
CA TRP A 257 -6.63 16.28 -4.38
C TRP A 257 -6.57 15.36 -5.61
N LEU A 258 -7.10 14.14 -5.52
CA LEU A 258 -7.16 13.23 -6.67
C LEU A 258 -7.99 13.79 -7.82
N HIS A 259 -9.12 14.40 -7.50
CA HIS A 259 -10.01 15.02 -8.49
C HIS A 259 -9.48 16.34 -9.05
N ASN A 260 -8.56 17.00 -8.37
CA ASN A 260 -7.92 18.21 -8.88
C ASN A 260 -6.91 17.90 -10.00
N PRO A 261 -6.80 18.77 -11.02
CA PRO A 261 -5.73 18.71 -11.99
C PRO A 261 -4.37 18.76 -11.27
N MET A 262 -3.43 17.91 -11.67
CA MET A 262 -2.07 17.98 -11.13
C MET A 262 -1.41 19.29 -11.52
N ASN A 263 -0.56 19.80 -10.64
CA ASN A 263 0.37 20.85 -11.04
C ASN A 263 1.37 20.28 -12.08
N VAL A 264 1.63 21.06 -13.12
CA VAL A 264 2.54 20.70 -14.21
C VAL A 264 3.55 21.82 -14.42
N PRO A 265 4.76 21.52 -14.93
CA PRO A 265 5.76 22.55 -15.18
C PRO A 265 5.22 23.72 -16.02
N PRO A 266 5.62 24.97 -15.75
CA PRO A 266 5.18 26.13 -16.52
C PRO A 266 5.40 25.93 -18.03
N GLY A 267 4.39 26.29 -18.82
CA GLY A 267 4.43 26.12 -20.29
C GLY A 267 4.07 24.72 -20.79
N THR A 268 3.73 23.78 -19.90
CA THR A 268 3.21 22.46 -20.29
C THR A 268 1.70 22.35 -20.09
N VAL A 269 1.05 21.55 -20.93
CA VAL A 269 -0.37 21.19 -20.78
C VAL A 269 -0.43 19.85 -20.06
N LEU A 270 -1.31 19.72 -19.06
CA LEU A 270 -1.56 18.46 -18.38
C LEU A 270 -1.96 17.39 -19.41
N PRO A 271 -1.21 16.28 -19.55
CA PRO A 271 -1.59 15.22 -20.45
C PRO A 271 -2.98 14.69 -20.07
N VAL A 272 -3.86 14.50 -21.05
CA VAL A 272 -5.24 13.99 -20.81
C VAL A 272 -5.21 12.63 -20.10
N GLN A 273 -4.10 11.89 -20.27
CA GLN A 273 -3.85 10.62 -19.62
C GLN A 273 -3.62 10.70 -18.11
N MET A 274 -3.48 11.90 -17.56
CA MET A 274 -3.35 12.14 -16.11
C MET A 274 -4.67 12.50 -15.43
N GLN A 275 -5.77 12.66 -16.19
CA GLN A 275 -7.10 12.90 -15.61
C GLN A 275 -7.54 11.70 -14.79
N HIS A 276 -7.85 11.91 -13.51
CA HIS A 276 -8.28 10.88 -12.57
C HIS A 276 -9.54 10.14 -13.07
N ARG A 277 -9.64 8.84 -12.77
CA ARG A 277 -10.77 7.98 -13.10
C ARG A 277 -11.26 7.32 -11.82
N GLY A 278 -12.57 7.35 -11.59
CA GLY A 278 -13.17 6.68 -10.45
C GLY A 278 -12.89 5.18 -10.47
N SER A 279 -12.59 4.64 -9.30
CA SER A 279 -12.12 3.29 -9.06
C SER A 279 -12.51 2.82 -7.65
N VAL A 280 -12.31 1.54 -7.35
CA VAL A 280 -12.56 0.95 -6.02
C VAL A 280 -11.71 1.61 -4.93
N LEU A 281 -10.50 2.06 -5.29
CA LEU A 281 -9.58 2.79 -4.42
C LEU A 281 -10.23 4.04 -3.81
N ASP A 282 -11.04 4.76 -4.59
CA ASP A 282 -11.69 6.01 -4.15
C ASP A 282 -12.64 5.79 -2.96
N GLY A 283 -13.27 4.62 -2.92
CA GLY A 283 -14.10 4.21 -1.78
C GLY A 283 -13.26 4.10 -0.50
N TYR A 284 -12.15 3.36 -0.56
CA TYR A 284 -11.31 3.07 0.62
C TYR A 284 -10.60 4.30 1.19
N ILE A 285 -10.12 5.21 0.34
CA ILE A 285 -9.38 6.39 0.80
C ILE A 285 -10.29 7.47 1.40
N ASN A 286 -11.58 7.50 1.02
CA ASN A 286 -12.55 8.51 1.45
C ASN A 286 -13.52 8.01 2.53
N GLU A 287 -13.21 6.90 3.20
CA GLU A 287 -14.05 6.38 4.27
C GLU A 287 -14.14 7.35 5.44
N ASP A 288 -15.27 7.38 6.14
CA ASP A 288 -15.40 8.11 7.39
C ASP A 288 -14.72 7.33 8.53
N GLU A 289 -13.90 8.01 9.34
CA GLU A 289 -13.17 7.35 10.42
C GLU A 289 -14.11 6.80 11.50
N ILE A 290 -15.19 7.52 11.84
CA ILE A 290 -16.16 7.05 12.84
C ILE A 290 -16.77 5.73 12.39
N ALA A 291 -17.17 5.63 11.11
CA ALA A 291 -17.72 4.41 10.56
C ALA A 291 -16.71 3.25 10.55
N VAL A 292 -15.43 3.51 10.24
CA VAL A 292 -14.36 2.49 10.29
C VAL A 292 -14.16 1.94 11.71
N ARG A 293 -14.15 2.84 12.70
CA ARG A 293 -13.96 2.50 14.13
C ARG A 293 -15.10 1.65 14.71
N GLN A 294 -16.22 1.55 13.99
CA GLN A 294 -17.38 0.75 14.38
C GLN A 294 -17.44 -0.62 13.68
N ILE A 295 -16.52 -0.95 12.76
CA ILE A 295 -16.54 -2.23 12.06
C ILE A 295 -16.14 -3.38 13.01
N ALA A 296 -16.84 -4.51 12.93
CA ALA A 296 -16.51 -5.73 13.67
C ALA A 296 -15.16 -6.31 13.25
N GLY A 297 -14.41 -6.89 14.20
CA GLY A 297 -13.03 -7.32 13.97
C GLY A 297 -12.81 -8.24 12.77
N GLN A 298 -13.68 -9.23 12.54
CA GLN A 298 -13.54 -10.12 11.37
C GLN A 298 -13.83 -9.39 10.04
N ALA A 299 -14.84 -8.52 10.00
CA ALA A 299 -15.14 -7.73 8.82
C ALA A 299 -14.02 -6.73 8.51
N LEU A 300 -13.43 -6.14 9.55
CA LEU A 300 -12.26 -5.27 9.43
C LEU A 300 -11.03 -6.04 8.94
N MET A 301 -10.81 -7.26 9.43
CA MET A 301 -9.74 -8.17 8.98
C MET A 301 -9.82 -8.45 7.48
N ASP A 302 -11.02 -8.76 6.98
CA ASP A 302 -11.22 -9.01 5.55
C ASP A 302 -11.00 -7.73 4.72
N ARG A 303 -11.43 -6.58 5.26
CA ARG A 303 -11.25 -5.27 4.63
C ARG A 303 -9.78 -4.86 4.53
N ILE A 304 -9.03 -4.98 5.62
CA ILE A 304 -7.62 -4.58 5.66
C ILE A 304 -6.75 -5.47 4.77
N VAL A 305 -7.07 -6.76 4.62
CA VAL A 305 -6.37 -7.65 3.68
C VAL A 305 -6.51 -7.14 2.25
N ARG A 306 -7.70 -6.68 1.84
CA ARG A 306 -7.92 -6.09 0.51
C ARG A 306 -7.10 -4.81 0.33
N VAL A 307 -7.15 -3.92 1.32
CA VAL A 307 -6.42 -2.66 1.30
C VAL A 307 -4.89 -2.88 1.28
N LEU A 308 -4.37 -3.87 2.00
CA LEU A 308 -2.93 -4.22 1.97
C LEU A 308 -2.50 -4.81 0.63
N LYS A 309 -3.35 -5.63 -0.03
CA LYS A 309 -3.10 -6.10 -1.40
C LYS A 309 -3.06 -4.95 -2.40
N LEU A 310 -3.98 -4.00 -2.28
CA LEU A 310 -4.01 -2.79 -3.10
C LEU A 310 -2.75 -1.93 -2.89
N TYR A 311 -2.39 -1.67 -1.63
CA TYR A 311 -1.17 -0.96 -1.25
C TYR A 311 0.09 -1.64 -1.82
N TRP A 312 0.20 -2.95 -1.65
CA TRP A 312 1.32 -3.74 -2.18
C TRP A 312 1.44 -3.62 -3.70
N TRP A 313 0.32 -3.75 -4.40
CA TRP A 313 0.32 -3.62 -5.85
C TRP A 313 0.76 -2.21 -6.29
N LEU A 314 0.27 -1.14 -5.64
CA LEU A 314 0.68 0.23 -5.93
C LEU A 314 2.18 0.44 -5.73
N TRP A 315 2.70 -0.10 -4.63
CA TRP A 315 4.13 -0.04 -4.35
C TRP A 315 4.95 -0.74 -5.44
N MET A 316 4.52 -1.92 -5.89
CA MET A 316 5.18 -2.65 -6.98
C MET A 316 5.12 -1.90 -8.31
N ALA A 317 3.97 -1.30 -8.63
CA ALA A 317 3.79 -0.47 -9.81
C ALA A 317 4.78 0.71 -9.81
N ASN A 318 4.93 1.40 -8.68
CA ASN A 318 5.90 2.49 -8.53
C ASN A 318 7.33 2.01 -8.71
N ARG A 319 7.70 0.86 -8.12
CA ARG A 319 9.05 0.29 -8.28
C ARG A 319 9.37 -0.01 -9.74
N TRP A 320 8.43 -0.53 -10.52
CA TRP A 320 8.66 -0.74 -11.95
C TRP A 320 8.70 0.55 -12.75
N LEU A 321 7.84 1.52 -12.42
CA LEU A 321 7.90 2.85 -13.04
C LEU A 321 9.25 3.51 -12.82
N VAL A 322 9.83 3.41 -11.62
CA VAL A 322 11.21 3.85 -11.34
C VAL A 322 12.20 3.08 -12.20
N GLY A 323 12.11 1.74 -12.24
CA GLY A 323 13.00 0.93 -13.10
C GLY A 323 12.85 1.22 -14.61
N TYR A 324 11.68 1.64 -15.08
CA TYR A 324 11.49 2.13 -16.44
C TYR A 324 12.10 3.52 -16.60
N GLN A 325 11.90 4.43 -15.66
CA GLN A 325 12.51 5.76 -15.66
C GLN A 325 14.04 5.69 -15.75
N ASP A 326 14.68 4.84 -14.94
CA ASP A 326 16.13 4.63 -14.93
C ASP A 326 16.67 4.13 -16.28
N ARG A 327 15.81 3.50 -17.09
CA ARG A 327 16.13 3.01 -18.45
C ARG A 327 15.56 3.91 -19.54
N GLY A 328 15.24 5.18 -19.23
CA GLY A 328 14.71 6.13 -20.21
C GLY A 328 13.34 5.76 -20.76
N TRP A 329 12.52 5.07 -19.95
CA TRP A 329 11.18 4.56 -20.27
C TRP A 329 11.13 3.44 -21.31
N ALA A 330 12.27 2.81 -21.64
CA ALA A 330 12.30 1.66 -22.54
C ALA A 330 11.59 0.43 -21.93
N GLY A 331 10.70 -0.21 -22.69
CA GLY A 331 9.95 -1.40 -22.25
C GLY A 331 8.54 -1.10 -21.73
N MET A 332 8.22 0.17 -21.48
CA MET A 332 6.93 0.61 -20.94
C MET A 332 5.75 0.27 -21.87
N GLU A 333 6.00 0.05 -23.17
CA GLU A 333 5.00 -0.39 -24.15
C GLU A 333 4.33 -1.73 -23.78
N ARG A 334 4.98 -2.58 -22.98
CA ARG A 334 4.43 -3.86 -22.50
C ARG A 334 3.32 -3.67 -21.46
N GLU A 335 3.30 -2.49 -20.83
CA GLU A 335 2.34 -2.11 -19.81
C GLU A 335 1.08 -1.48 -20.37
N VAL A 336 0.98 -1.35 -21.70
CA VAL A 336 -0.23 -0.90 -22.39
C VAL A 336 -1.25 -2.06 -22.44
N LEU A 337 -2.53 -1.74 -22.27
CA LEU A 337 -3.66 -2.68 -22.41
C LEU A 337 -4.14 -2.83 -23.85
#